data_AF-A0A510WTF9-F1
#
_entry.id   AF-A0A510WTF9-F1
#
_cell.length_a   1.000
_cell.length_b   1.000
_cell.length_c   1.000
_cell.angle_alpha   90.00
_cell.angle_beta   90.00
_cell.angle_gamma   90.00
#
_symmetry.space_group_name_H-M   'P 1'
#
loop_
_entity.id
_entity.type
_entity.pdbx_description
1 polymer ?
#
loop_
_entity_poly.entity_id
_entity_poly.type
_entity_poly.pdbx_seq_one_letter_code
_entity_poly.pdbx_strand_id
1 'polypeptide(L)'
;MDLSIVIPMYNCESTINNVLNSIHDFIDKCDENVEVICVDDGSKDSTASIVEGFIKNSNMFSLIKKENGGGKFSTKYRNNKGRRKVYYVS
;
A
#
# COMPACT_ATOMS: atom_id res chain seq x y z
N MET A 1 -11.97 -5.10 14.45
CA MET A 1 -11.32 -3.80 14.68
C MET A 1 -11.04 -3.23 13.29
N ASP A 2 -10.59 -1.98 13.17
CA ASP A 2 -10.32 -1.37 11.87
C ASP A 2 -8.80 -1.29 11.68
N LEU A 3 -8.29 -1.93 10.63
CA LEU A 3 -6.86 -2.03 10.36
C LEU A 3 -6.51 -1.25 9.09
N SER A 4 -5.41 -0.51 9.13
CA SER A 4 -4.85 0.18 7.96
C SER A 4 -3.38 -0.23 7.82
N ILE A 5 -3.01 -0.78 6.67
CA ILE A 5 -1.63 -1.21 6.37
C ILE A 5 -1.07 -0.24 5.34
N VAL A 6 0.06 0.40 5.66
CA VAL A 6 0.75 1.33 4.76
C VAL A 6 2.04 0.65 4.28
N ILE A 7 2.19 0.54 2.96
CA ILE A 7 3.30 -0.13 2.29
C ILE A 7 4.03 0.91 1.43
N PRO A 8 5.16 1.47 1.90
CA PRO A 8 6.04 2.23 1.04
C PRO A 8 6.66 1.31 -0.02
N MET A 9 6.74 1.77 -1.26
CA MET A 9 7.34 1.02 -2.36
C MET A 9 8.22 1.93 -3.22
N TYR A 10 9.37 1.38 -3.62
CA TYR A 10 10.32 2.03 -4.51
C TYR A 10 11.13 0.97 -5.26
N ASN A 11 10.99 0.91 -6.59
CA ASN A 11 11.68 -0.04 -7.46
C ASN A 11 11.58 -1.53 -7.02
N CYS A 12 10.35 -2.00 -6.76
CA CYS A 12 10.05 -3.33 -6.22
C CYS A 12 9.23 -4.20 -7.19
N GLU A 13 9.33 -4.00 -8.50
CA GLU A 13 8.46 -4.68 -9.49
C GLU A 13 8.49 -6.21 -9.42
N SER A 14 9.63 -6.79 -9.03
CA SER A 14 9.82 -8.24 -8.95
C SER A 14 9.19 -8.89 -7.71
N THR A 15 8.98 -8.13 -6.64
CA THR A 15 8.49 -8.65 -5.34
C THR A 15 7.10 -8.16 -4.99
N ILE A 16 6.68 -7.01 -5.51
CA ILE A 16 5.42 -6.35 -5.12
C ILE A 16 4.21 -7.25 -5.34
N ASN A 17 4.19 -8.04 -6.42
CA ASN A 17 3.08 -8.94 -6.72
C ASN A 17 2.91 -10.03 -5.64
N ASN A 18 4.02 -10.58 -5.13
CA ASN A 18 3.99 -11.57 -4.07
C ASN A 18 3.53 -10.96 -2.73
N VAL A 19 3.96 -9.72 -2.45
CA VAL A 19 3.53 -9.00 -1.25
C VAL A 19 2.03 -8.73 -1.28
N LEU A 20 1.50 -8.24 -2.42
CA LEU A 20 0.07 -7.98 -2.59
C LEU A 20 -0.78 -9.25 -2.43
N ASN A 21 -0.37 -10.36 -3.05
CA ASN A 21 -1.07 -11.64 -2.91
C ASN A 21 -1.03 -12.15 -1.46
N SER A 22 0.13 -12.06 -0.79
CA SER A 22 0.26 -12.51 0.61
C SER A 22 -0.63 -11.71 1.55
N ILE A 23 -0.76 -10.40 1.32
CA ILE A 23 -1.64 -9.53 2.11
C ILE A 23 -3.10 -9.80 1.78
N HIS A 24 -3.44 -10.01 0.51
CA HIS A 24 -4.80 -10.40 0.11
C HIS A 24 -5.23 -11.70 0.80
N ASP A 25 -4.40 -12.74 0.74
CA ASP A 25 -4.65 -14.03 1.39
C ASP A 25 -4.75 -13.91 2.93
N PHE A 26 -3.99 -12.99 3.53
CA PHE A 26 -4.07 -12.71 4.96
C PHE A 26 -5.40 -12.03 5.31
N ILE A 27 -5.81 -11.04 4.52
CA ILE A 27 -7.05 -10.30 4.72
C ILE A 27 -8.27 -11.21 4.53
N ASP A 28 -8.28 -12.09 3.52
CA ASP A 28 -9.36 -13.05 3.30
C ASP A 28 -9.56 -14.00 4.50
N LYS A 29 -8.51 -14.23 5.30
CA LYS A 29 -8.56 -15.04 6.52
C LYS A 29 -8.86 -14.22 7.78
N CYS A 30 -8.84 -12.89 7.69
CA CYS A 30 -9.06 -11.99 8.80
C CYS A 30 -10.49 -11.41 8.70
N ASP A 31 -11.33 -11.68 9.70
CA ASP A 31 -12.70 -11.12 9.78
C ASP A 31 -12.70 -9.63 10.22
N GLU A 32 -11.70 -8.88 9.78
CA GLU A 32 -11.50 -7.47 10.11
C GLU A 32 -11.57 -6.60 8.87
N ASN A 33 -12.02 -5.36 9.04
CA ASN A 33 -12.07 -4.41 7.95
C ASN A 33 -10.67 -3.82 7.74
N VAL A 34 -9.94 -4.37 6.77
CA VAL A 34 -8.56 -3.99 6.45
C VAL A 34 -8.53 -3.08 5.22
N GLU A 35 -7.82 -1.96 5.31
CA GLU A 35 -7.44 -1.15 4.15
C GLU A 35 -5.92 -1.24 3.94
N VAL A 36 -5.49 -1.38 2.69
CA VAL A 36 -4.08 -1.42 2.31
C VAL A 36 -3.77 -0.22 1.43
N ILE A 37 -2.68 0.48 1.76
CA ILE A 37 -2.30 1.74 1.14
C ILE A 37 -0.86 1.62 0.67
N CYS A 38 -0.70 1.38 -0.62
CA CYS A 38 0.59 1.38 -1.29
C CYS A 38 1.01 2.82 -1.56
N VAL A 39 2.21 3.20 -1.15
CA VAL A 39 2.77 4.55 -1.35
C VAL A 39 3.99 4.42 -2.24
N ASP A 40 3.85 4.78 -3.51
CA ASP A 40 4.97 4.81 -4.46
C ASP A 40 5.80 6.08 -4.27
N ASP A 41 7.07 5.92 -3.88
CA ASP A 41 8.02 7.03 -3.73
C ASP A 41 8.77 7.32 -5.03
N GLY A 42 8.02 7.41 -6.14
CA GLY A 42 8.55 7.68 -7.47
C GLY A 42 9.39 6.55 -8.05
N SER A 43 8.87 5.32 -8.02
CA SER A 43 9.51 4.20 -8.72
C SER A 43 9.73 4.52 -10.20
N LYS A 44 10.87 4.12 -10.74
CA LYS A 44 11.21 4.27 -12.16
C LYS A 44 10.93 3.00 -12.97
N ASP A 45 10.59 1.91 -12.28
CA ASP A 45 10.28 0.61 -12.84
C ASP A 45 8.75 0.42 -12.98
N SER A 46 8.32 -0.83 -13.20
CA SER A 46 6.90 -1.15 -13.40
C SER A 46 6.11 -1.28 -12.10
N THR A 47 6.69 -0.98 -10.92
CA THR A 47 6.05 -1.19 -9.60
C THR A 47 4.66 -0.57 -9.54
N ALA A 48 4.57 0.72 -9.85
CA ALA A 48 3.32 1.46 -9.84
C ALA A 48 2.25 0.86 -10.76
N SER A 49 2.66 0.44 -11.97
CA SER A 49 1.76 -0.17 -12.96
C SER A 49 1.25 -1.53 -12.51
N ILE A 50 2.09 -2.33 -11.85
CA ILE A 50 1.69 -3.63 -11.29
C ILE A 50 0.63 -3.45 -10.20
N VAL A 51 0.85 -2.49 -9.29
CA VAL A 51 -0.14 -2.18 -8.24
C VAL A 51 -1.44 -1.65 -8.85
N GLU A 52 -1.39 -0.77 -9.85
CA GLU A 52 -2.59 -0.31 -10.55
C GLU A 52 -3.39 -1.43 -11.22
N GLY A 53 -2.70 -2.43 -11.79
CA GLY A 53 -3.35 -3.61 -12.32
C GLY A 53 -4.06 -4.43 -11.24
N PHE A 54 -3.44 -4.54 -10.07
CA PHE A 54 -3.98 -5.29 -8.94
C PHE A 54 -5.21 -4.62 -8.32
N ILE A 55 -5.14 -3.31 -8.03
CA ILE A 55 -6.22 -2.58 -7.34
C ILE A 55 -7.52 -2.51 -8.16
N LYS A 56 -7.46 -2.64 -9.50
CA LYS A 56 -8.66 -2.68 -10.35
C LYS A 56 -9.61 -3.82 -9.99
N ASN A 57 -9.08 -4.91 -9.45
CA ASN A 57 -9.86 -6.08 -9.05
C ASN A 57 -10.05 -6.18 -7.53
N SER A 58 -9.51 -5.24 -6.75
CA SER A 58 -9.57 -5.29 -5.28
C SER A 58 -9.80 -3.91 -4.67
N ASN A 59 -11.01 -3.68 -4.15
CA ASN A 59 -11.41 -2.42 -3.52
C ASN A 59 -10.73 -2.15 -2.16
N MET A 60 -10.00 -3.12 -1.61
CA MET A 60 -9.33 -3.01 -0.30
C MET A 60 -7.96 -2.35 -0.41
N PHE A 61 -7.41 -2.28 -1.62
CA PHE A 61 -6.09 -1.72 -1.90
C PHE A 61 -6.23 -0.35 -2.55
N SER A 62 -5.35 0.57 -2.14
CA SER A 62 -5.25 1.91 -2.69
C SER A 62 -3.80 2.24 -3.00
N LEU A 63 -3.60 3.02 -4.07
CA LEU A 63 -2.28 3.44 -4.51
C LEU A 63 -2.16 4.96 -4.41
N ILE A 64 -1.14 5.43 -3.71
CA ILE A 64 -0.73 6.82 -3.66
C ILE A 64 0.58 6.92 -4.42
N LYS A 65 0.56 7.56 -5.58
CA LYS A 65 1.77 7.88 -6.35
C LYS A 65 2.28 9.25 -5.94
N LYS A 66 3.59 9.36 -5.72
CA LYS A 66 4.24 10.63 -5.46
C LYS A 66 5.31 10.90 -6.52
N GLU A 67 5.30 12.10 -7.10
CA GLU A 67 6.39 12.53 -7.96
C GLU A 67 7.66 12.75 -7.12
N ASN A 68 8.80 12.23 -7.61
CA ASN A 68 10.12 12.37 -7.02
C ASN A 68 10.54 13.86 -6.92
N GLY A 69 10.18 14.50 -5.81
CA GLY A 69 10.42 15.92 -5.57
C GLY A 69 11.39 16.16 -4.40
N GLY A 70 12.60 15.59 -4.43
CA GLY A 70 13.82 16.07 -3.76
C GLY A 70 13.83 16.44 -2.26
N GLY A 71 12.74 16.22 -1.51
CA GLY A 71 12.56 16.71 -0.15
C GLY A 71 12.48 15.57 0.87
N LYS A 72 13.22 15.70 1.97
CA LYS A 72 13.29 14.71 3.06
C LYS A 72 11.91 14.18 3.46
N PHE A 73 11.85 12.86 3.52
CA PHE A 73 10.77 11.99 3.98
C PHE A 73 9.95 12.60 5.12
N SER A 74 8.65 12.69 4.93
CA SER A 74 7.71 12.54 6.05
C SER A 74 6.54 11.71 5.53
N THR A 75 6.60 10.39 5.73
CA THR A 75 5.50 9.43 5.52
C THR A 75 4.40 9.70 6.55
N LYS A 76 3.91 10.93 6.61
CA LYS A 76 2.76 11.29 7.44
C LYS A 76 1.51 10.90 6.67
N TYR A 77 1.23 9.60 6.60
CA TYR A 77 -0.12 9.17 6.30
C TYR A 77 -0.99 9.54 7.51
N ARG A 78 -1.79 10.61 7.37
CA ARG A 78 -2.71 11.06 8.41
C ARG A 78 -4.06 10.40 8.16
N ASN A 79 -4.31 9.29 8.86
CA ASN A 79 -5.61 8.66 8.87
C ASN A 79 -6.64 9.62 9.51
N ASN A 80 -7.59 10.12 8.71
CA ASN A 80 -8.70 10.96 9.19
C ASN A 80 -9.97 10.14 9.52
N LYS A 81 -9.93 8.81 9.41
CA LYS A 81 -11.07 7.90 9.64
C LYS A 81 -10.98 7.21 11.02
N GLY A 82 -11.18 7.95 12.12
CA GLY A 82 -11.43 7.35 13.44
C GLY A 82 -10.28 6.52 14.05
N ARG A 83 -10.61 5.56 14.94
CA ARG A 83 -9.65 4.71 15.69
C ARG A 83 -9.16 3.49 14.89
N ARG A 84 -8.62 3.64 13.68
CA ARG A 84 -7.96 2.51 12.98
C ARG A 84 -6.52 2.36 13.46
N LYS A 85 -6.05 1.12 13.64
CA LYS A 85 -4.62 0.88 13.89
C LYS A 85 -3.86 0.93 12.57
N VAL A 86 -2.81 1.75 12.51
CA VAL A 86 -1.98 1.91 11.32
C VAL A 86 -0.68 1.12 11.51
N TYR A 87 -0.37 0.21 10.58
CA TYR A 87 0.87 -0.55 10.55
C TYR A 87 1.70 -0.15 9.34
N TYR A 88 2.99 0.07 9.57
CA TYR A 88 3.96 0.32 8.52
C TYR A 88 4.75 -0.96 8.28
N VAL A 89 4.77 -1.42 7.03
CA VAL A 89 5.56 -2.58 6.61
C VAL A 89 6.76 -2.04 5.84
N SER A 90 7.95 -2.09 6.42
CA SER A 90 9.21 -1.64 5.83
C SER A 90 9.99 -2.77 5.19
#